data_AF-A0A9E5Q143-F1
#
_entry.id   AF-A0A9E5Q143-F1
#
_cell.length_a   1.000
_cell.length_b   1.000
_cell.length_c   1.000
_cell.angle_alpha   90.00
_cell.angle_beta   90.00
_cell.angle_gamma   90.00
#
_symmetry.space_group_name_H-M   'P 1'
#
loop_
_entity.id
_entity.type
_entity.pdbx_description
1 polymer ?
#
loop_
_entity_poly.entity_id
_entity_poly.type
_entity_poly.pdbx_seq_one_letter_code
_entity_poly.pdbx_strand_id
1 'polypeptide(L)'
;GRLATFFEHLVRTGRHLNATIENFNRAVGSLERQVVPGARRFSELGIQSKKPLQPPVQLATAARQPQQGKETDESRQGKDSGRDG
;
A
#
# COMPACT_ATOMS: atom_id res chain seq x y z
N GLY A 1 -11.01 20.76 13.96
CA GLY A 1 -12.16 21.12 13.09
C GLY A 1 -12.54 19.96 12.19
N ARG A 2 -13.75 19.96 11.59
CA ARG A 2 -14.29 18.82 10.79
C ARG A 2 -13.34 18.36 9.67
N LEU A 3 -12.61 19.29 9.06
CA LEU A 3 -11.59 18.99 8.05
C LEU A 3 -10.45 18.13 8.61
N ALA A 4 -9.87 18.52 9.76
CA ALA A 4 -8.80 17.78 10.40
C ALA A 4 -9.21 16.32 10.73
N THR A 5 -10.42 16.13 11.27
CA THR A 5 -10.98 14.79 11.56
C THR A 5 -11.15 13.95 10.28
N PHE A 6 -11.59 14.57 9.17
CA PHE A 6 -11.69 13.88 7.89
C PHE A 6 -10.31 13.43 7.37
N PHE A 7 -9.29 14.29 7.46
CA PHE A 7 -7.92 13.93 7.10
C PHE A 7 -7.37 12.78 7.96
N GLU A 8 -7.66 12.78 9.26
CA GLU A 8 -7.28 11.68 10.16
C GLU A 8 -7.91 10.34 9.71
N HIS A 9 -9.20 10.36 9.34
CA HIS A 9 -9.86 9.17 8.79
C HIS A 9 -9.21 8.70 7.49
N LEU A 10 -8.87 9.61 6.58
CA LEU A 10 -8.18 9.26 5.33
C LEU A 10 -6.81 8.61 5.60
N VAL A 11 -6.03 9.14 6.54
CA VAL A 11 -4.75 8.55 6.95
C VAL A 11 -4.96 7.12 7.46
N ARG A 12 -5.97 6.90 8.32
CA ARG A 12 -6.29 5.57 8.84
C ARG A 12 -6.70 4.60 7.74
N THR A 13 -7.55 5.03 6.81
CA THR A 13 -7.99 4.21 5.67
C THR A 13 -6.81 3.83 4.78
N GLY A 14 -5.90 4.77 4.48
CA GLY A 14 -4.69 4.47 3.71
C GLY A 14 -3.82 3.39 4.36
N ARG A 15 -3.68 3.41 5.70
CA ARG A 15 -2.95 2.37 6.44
C ARG A 15 -3.63 1.00 6.34
N HIS A 16 -4.96 0.94 6.48
CA HIS A 16 -5.70 -0.32 6.37
C HIS A 16 -5.62 -0.91 4.96
N LEU A 17 -5.71 -0.09 3.92
CA LEU A 17 -5.55 -0.55 2.54
C LEU A 17 -4.16 -1.14 2.30
N ASN A 18 -3.11 -0.50 2.80
CA ASN A 18 -1.76 -1.05 2.72
C ASN A 18 -1.64 -2.43 3.39
N ALA A 19 -2.17 -2.58 4.61
CA ALA A 19 -2.15 -3.86 5.31
C ALA A 19 -2.93 -4.95 4.55
N THR A 20 -4.08 -4.61 3.96
CA THR A 20 -4.87 -5.54 3.15
C THR A 20 -4.12 -5.98 1.89
N ILE A 21 -3.48 -5.04 1.18
CA ILE A 21 -2.66 -5.33 0.00
C ILE A 21 -1.49 -6.24 0.36
N GLU A 22 -0.81 -5.97 1.48
CA GLU A 22 0.28 -6.81 1.97
C GLU A 22 -0.20 -8.24 2.27
N ASN A 23 -1.31 -8.38 2.99
CA ASN A 23 -1.90 -9.68 3.31
C ASN A 23 -2.33 -10.44 2.04
N PHE A 24 -2.91 -9.75 1.06
CA PHE A 24 -3.24 -10.33 -0.23
C PHE A 24 -2.00 -10.86 -0.94
N ASN A 25 -0.93 -10.07 -1.03
CA ASN A 25 0.32 -10.49 -1.67
C ASN A 25 0.96 -11.69 -0.96
N ARG A 26 0.91 -11.75 0.38
CA ARG A 26 1.35 -12.94 1.15
C ARG A 26 0.51 -14.17 0.82
N ALA A 27 -0.80 -14.01 0.67
CA ALA A 27 -1.70 -15.10 0.29
C ALA A 27 -1.41 -15.62 -1.12
N VAL A 28 -1.16 -14.72 -2.08
CA VAL A 28 -0.70 -15.07 -3.44
C VAL A 28 0.58 -15.91 -3.39
N GLY A 29 1.59 -15.46 -2.65
CA GLY A 29 2.84 -16.22 -2.49
C GLY A 29 2.67 -17.55 -1.75
N SER A 30 1.65 -17.70 -0.89
CA SER A 30 1.31 -18.98 -0.27
C SER A 30 0.65 -19.94 -1.26
N LEU A 31 -0.29 -19.43 -2.07
CA LEU A 31 -0.96 -20.19 -3.13
C LEU A 31 0.05 -20.77 -4.11
N GLU A 32 1.00 -19.96 -4.58
CA GLU A 32 2.05 -20.37 -5.51
C GLU A 32 2.95 -21.48 -4.94
N ARG A 33 3.30 -21.41 -3.65
CA ARG A 33 4.19 -22.40 -3.02
C ARG A 33 3.47 -23.69 -2.63
N GLN A 34 2.20 -23.60 -2.21
CA GLN A 34 1.50 -24.73 -1.59
C GLN A 34 0.50 -25.41 -2.52
N VAL A 35 -0.23 -24.64 -3.33
CA VAL A 35 -1.39 -25.15 -4.07
C VAL A 35 -1.05 -25.43 -5.52
N VAL A 36 -0.32 -24.53 -6.19
CA VAL A 36 0.05 -24.70 -7.61
C VAL A 36 0.80 -26.02 -7.88
N PRO A 37 1.77 -26.47 -7.05
CA PRO A 37 2.42 -27.76 -7.28
C PRO A 37 1.46 -28.95 -7.19
N GLY A 38 0.50 -28.91 -6.25
CA GLY A 38 -0.53 -29.93 -6.11
C GLY A 38 -1.48 -29.97 -7.31
N ALA A 39 -1.93 -28.80 -7.77
CA ALA A 39 -2.74 -28.68 -8.97
C ALA A 39 -2.03 -29.26 -10.21
N ARG A 40 -0.72 -29.01 -10.35
CA ARG A 40 0.09 -29.56 -11.44
C ARG A 40 0.10 -31.09 -11.44
N ARG A 41 0.30 -31.71 -10.27
CA ARG A 41 0.29 -33.18 -10.11
C ARG A 41 -1.07 -33.80 -10.47
N PHE A 42 -2.17 -33.13 -10.14
CA PHE A 42 -3.49 -33.62 -10.53
C PHE A 42 -3.66 -33.62 -12.06
N SER A 43 -3.20 -32.58 -12.75
CA SER A 43 -3.18 -32.56 -14.22
C SER A 43 -2.31 -33.65 -14.82
N GLU A 44 -1.14 -33.94 -14.24
CA GLU A 44 -0.26 -35.05 -14.66
C GLU A 44 -0.94 -36.43 -14.52
N LEU A 45 -1.80 -36.59 -13.52
CA LEU A 45 -2.62 -37.79 -13.31
C LEU A 45 -3.89 -37.84 -14.17
N GLY A 46 -4.03 -36.92 -15.14
CA GLY A 46 -5.18 -36.84 -16.04
C GLY A 46 -6.45 -36.24 -15.41
N ILE A 47 -6.37 -35.74 -14.18
CA ILE A 47 -7.48 -35.09 -13.49
C ILE A 47 -7.51 -33.63 -13.93
N GLN A 48 -8.40 -33.32 -14.88
CA GLN A 48 -8.56 -31.96 -15.39
C GLN A 48 -9.69 -31.22 -14.68
N SER A 49 -9.44 -29.99 -14.26
CA SER A 49 -10.48 -29.11 -13.74
C SER A 49 -11.39 -28.62 -14.88
N LYS A 50 -12.71 -28.58 -14.65
CA LYS A 50 -13.69 -28.10 -15.65
C LYS A 50 -13.48 -26.63 -16.05
N LYS A 51 -12.75 -25.86 -15.24
CA LYS A 51 -12.37 -24.47 -15.51
C LYS A 51 -10.86 -24.30 -15.31
N PRO A 52 -10.20 -23.49 -16.16
CA PRO A 52 -8.80 -23.16 -15.96
C PRO A 52 -8.64 -22.31 -14.69
N LEU A 53 -7.62 -22.62 -13.90
CA LEU A 53 -7.24 -21.80 -12.75
C LEU A 53 -6.51 -20.56 -13.28
N GLN A 54 -7.05 -19.38 -12.99
CA GLN A 54 -6.36 -18.12 -13.26
C GLN A 54 -5.53 -17.75 -12.03
N PRO A 55 -4.20 -17.65 -12.14
CA PRO A 55 -3.39 -17.24 -11.02
C PRO A 55 -3.71 -15.79 -10.65
N PRO A 56 -3.82 -15.47 -9.35
CA PRO A 56 -4.01 -14.09 -8.91
C PRO A 56 -2.78 -13.25 -9.28
N VAL A 57 -3.02 -11.99 -9.68
CA VAL A 57 -1.95 -11.03 -10.02
C VAL A 57 -1.49 -10.34 -8.74
N GLN A 58 -0.17 -10.21 -8.55
CA GLN A 58 0.38 -9.42 -7.45
C GLN A 58 0.02 -7.94 -7.62
N LEU A 59 -0.39 -7.29 -6.53
CA LEU A 59 -0.68 -5.86 -6.56
C LEU A 59 0.63 -5.08 -6.34
N ALA A 60 1.10 -4.39 -7.38
CA ALA A 60 2.37 -3.66 -7.37
C ALA A 60 2.32 -2.29 -6.65
N THR A 61 1.13 -1.76 -6.39
CA THR A 61 0.95 -0.38 -5.92
C THR A 61 0.45 -0.34 -4.48
N ALA A 62 1.28 0.14 -3.56
CA ALA A 62 0.84 0.53 -2.22
C ALA A 62 -0.08 1.77 -2.31
N ALA A 63 -1.01 1.92 -1.36
CA ALA A 63 -1.81 3.13 -1.24
C ALA A 63 -0.89 4.34 -1.07
N ARG A 64 -1.11 5.39 -1.88
CA ARG A 64 -0.32 6.63 -1.87
C ARG A 64 -0.26 7.19 -0.44
N GLN A 65 0.95 7.36 0.09
CA GLN A 65 1.12 8.03 1.37
C GLN A 65 0.81 9.53 1.20
N PRO A 66 0.01 10.13 2.10
CA PRO A 66 -0.20 11.57 2.08
C PRO A 66 1.14 12.25 2.33
N GLN A 67 1.59 13.06 1.37
CA GLN A 67 2.73 13.94 1.55
C GLN A 67 2.32 14.96 2.62
N GLN A 68 2.93 14.92 3.81
CA GLN A 68 2.82 16.05 4.72
C GLN A 68 3.42 17.24 3.97
N GLY A 69 2.61 18.27 3.73
CA GLY A 69 3.11 19.51 3.15
C GLY A 69 4.28 19.96 3.99
N LYS A 70 5.47 20.04 3.38
CA LYS A 70 6.61 20.67 4.04
C LYS A 70 6.21 22.13 4.19
N GLU A 71 5.80 22.54 5.39
CA GLU A 71 5.72 23.96 5.73
C GLU A 71 7.13 24.51 5.56
N THR A 72 7.34 25.29 4.51
CA THR A 72 8.55 26.08 4.31
C THR A 72 8.64 27.05 5.47
N ASP A 73 9.57 26.78 6.38
CA ASP A 73 10.02 27.69 7.44
C ASP A 73 10.75 28.88 6.78
N GLU A 74 10.00 29.79 6.17
CA GLU A 74 10.48 31.07 5.66
C GLU A 74 9.89 32.20 6.52
N SER A 75 10.30 32.33 7.79
CA SER A 75 10.05 33.54 8.60
C SER A 75 10.86 33.55 9.91
N ARG A 76 12.19 33.37 9.87
CA ARG A 76 13.04 33.58 11.07
C ARG A 76 14.34 34.37 10.86
N GLN A 77 14.56 35.00 9.71
CA GLN A 77 15.77 35.83 9.56
C GLN A 77 15.45 37.18 8.92
N GLY A 78 15.30 38.18 9.80
CA GLY A 78 15.05 39.57 9.45
C GLY A 78 14.97 40.42 10.71
N LYS A 79 15.89 40.22 11.65
CA LYS A 79 16.00 41.04 12.86
C LYS A 79 17.46 41.31 13.19
N ASP A 80 18.18 41.92 12.25
CA ASP A 80 19.41 42.65 12.54
C ASP A 80 19.80 43.57 11.37
N SER A 81 19.25 44.80 11.33
CA SER A 81 19.85 45.90 10.58
C SER A 81 19.22 47.25 10.94
N GLY A 82 20.04 48.16 11.48
CA GLY A 82 19.74 49.58 11.76
C GLY A 82 19.92 49.89 13.25
N ARG A 83 21.11 50.21 13.77
CA ARG A 83 22.06 51.30 13.44
C ARG A 83 21.39 52.68 13.50
N ASP A 84 21.71 53.40 14.58
CA ASP A 84 22.09 54.83 14.69
C ASP A 84 21.44 55.52 15.90
N GLY A 85 22.29 56.16 16.73
CA GLY A 85 21.92 57.01 17.86
C GLY A 85 22.85 56.87 19.05
#